data_AF-A0A7C3C9N4-F1
#
_entry.id   AF-A0A7C3C9N4-F1
#
_cell.length_a   1.000
_cell.length_b   1.000
_cell.length_c   1.000
_cell.angle_alpha   90.00
_cell.angle_beta   90.00
_cell.angle_gamma   90.00
#
_symmetry.space_group_name_H-M   'P 1'
#
loop_
_entity.id
_entity.type
_entity.pdbx_description
1 polymer ?
#
loop_
_entity_poly.entity_id
_entity_poly.type
_entity_poly.pdbx_seq_one_letter_code
_entity_poly.pdbx_strand_id
1 'polypeptide(L)'
;MDANFLSALAGVLLSLIFSYVPGARQWYGALDGVHKRLVMLAFLLAAALVVVAVACSGFGPDFQVGVTCDRSGLVVLAKAFITGLATNQATYLVSPPISKG
;
A
#
# COMPACT_ATOMS: atom_id res chain seq x y z
N MET A 1 9.81 -9.97 5.41
CA MET A 1 9.02 -8.77 5.06
C MET A 1 7.78 -8.69 5.94
N ASP A 2 7.43 -7.50 6.43
CA ASP A 2 6.28 -7.27 7.34
C ASP A 2 5.23 -6.35 6.69
N ALA A 3 3.97 -6.49 7.10
CA ALA A 3 2.82 -5.71 6.64
C ALA A 3 2.99 -4.20 6.94
N ASN A 4 3.69 -3.87 8.02
CA ASN A 4 4.00 -2.48 8.40
C ASN A 4 4.84 -1.79 7.33
N PHE A 5 5.88 -2.46 6.81
CA PHE A 5 6.74 -1.89 5.77
C PHE A 5 5.95 -1.63 4.48
N LEU A 6 5.12 -2.60 4.08
CA LEU A 6 4.29 -2.47 2.89
C LEU A 6 3.29 -1.32 3.02
N SER A 7 2.68 -1.16 4.20
CA SER A 7 1.75 -0.07 4.49
C SER A 7 2.46 1.28 4.51
N ALA A 8 3.68 1.35 5.05
CA ALA A 8 4.51 2.55 5.02
C ALA A 8 4.86 2.96 3.58
N LEU A 9 5.29 2.01 2.74
CA LEU A 9 5.60 2.27 1.34
C LEU A 9 4.37 2.76 0.57
N ALA A 10 3.20 2.14 0.79
CA ALA A 10 1.95 2.61 0.21
C ALA A 10 1.60 4.05 0.65
N GLY A 11 1.83 4.39 1.92
CA GLY A 11 1.65 5.75 2.43
C GLY A 11 2.60 6.77 1.81
N VAL A 12 3.86 6.39 1.57
CA VAL A 12 4.84 7.22 0.85
C VAL A 12 4.37 7.47 -0.59
N LEU A 13 3.98 6.41 -1.32
CA LEU A 13 3.48 6.52 -2.69
C LEU A 13 2.26 7.46 -2.76
N LEU A 14 1.31 7.29 -1.85
CA LEU A 14 0.12 8.13 -1.77
C LEU A 14 0.48 9.60 -1.47
N SER A 15 1.41 9.83 -0.53
CA SER A 15 1.87 11.17 -0.16
C SER A 15 2.54 11.87 -1.34
N LEU A 16 3.38 11.16 -2.10
CA LEU A 16 4.00 11.67 -3.30
C LEU A 16 2.94 12.04 -4.35
N ILE A 17 1.95 11.18 -4.57
CA ILE A 17 0.89 11.45 -5.53
C ILE A 17 0.07 12.68 -5.14
N PHE A 18 -0.30 12.81 -3.86
CA PHE A 18 -1.02 14.01 -3.41
C PHE A 18 -0.16 15.28 -3.43
N SER A 19 1.16 15.17 -3.42
CA SER A 19 2.08 16.31 -3.48
C SER A 19 2.39 16.76 -4.90
N TYR A 20 2.53 15.81 -5.83
CA TYR A 20 3.04 16.08 -7.19
C TYR A 20 1.97 15.98 -8.28
N VAL A 21 0.84 15.32 -8.04
CA VAL A 21 -0.23 15.19 -9.03
C VAL A 21 -1.30 16.26 -8.77
N PRO A 22 -1.42 17.31 -9.61
CA PRO A 22 -2.41 18.36 -9.42
C PRO A 22 -3.82 17.76 -9.51
N GLY A 23 -4.70 18.17 -8.59
CA GLY A 23 -6.09 17.70 -8.53
C GLY A 23 -6.31 16.32 -7.90
N ALA A 24 -5.25 15.54 -7.62
CA ALA A 24 -5.40 14.20 -7.03
C ALA A 24 -6.07 14.23 -5.65
N ARG A 25 -5.75 15.23 -4.81
CA ARG A 25 -6.35 15.39 -3.49
C ARG A 25 -7.85 15.74 -3.57
N GLN A 26 -8.24 16.64 -4.48
CA GLN A 26 -9.65 16.97 -4.72
C GLN A 26 -10.42 15.74 -5.22
N TRP A 27 -9.88 15.05 -6.22
CA TRP A 27 -10.47 13.83 -6.77
C TRP A 27 -10.68 12.76 -5.70
N TYR A 28 -9.63 12.47 -4.93
CA TYR A 28 -9.72 11.49 -3.84
C TYR A 28 -10.72 11.93 -2.76
N GLY A 29 -10.78 13.22 -2.45
CA GLY A 29 -11.74 13.79 -1.51
C GLY A 29 -13.20 13.56 -1.92
N ALA A 30 -13.49 13.62 -3.23
CA ALA A 30 -14.84 13.46 -3.79
C ALA A 30 -15.33 12.00 -3.83
N LEU A 31 -14.43 11.01 -3.69
CA LEU A 31 -14.80 9.60 -3.65
C LEU A 31 -15.61 9.26 -2.39
N ASP A 32 -16.53 8.31 -2.52
CA ASP A 32 -17.23 7.73 -1.38
C ASP A 32 -16.29 6.82 -0.54
N GLY A 33 -16.81 6.30 0.57
CA GLY A 33 -16.03 5.45 1.46
C GLY A 33 -15.52 4.16 0.82
N VAL A 34 -16.29 3.54 -0.07
CA VAL A 34 -15.92 2.27 -0.71
C VAL A 34 -14.82 2.49 -1.74
N HIS A 35 -14.96 3.50 -2.58
CA HIS A 35 -13.98 3.85 -3.61
C HIS A 35 -12.66 4.31 -3.00
N LYS A 36 -12.68 5.07 -1.88
CA LYS A 36 -11.47 5.43 -1.14
C LYS A 36 -10.69 4.19 -0.66
N ARG A 37 -11.38 3.17 -0.16
CA ARG A 37 -10.75 1.90 0.24
C ARG A 37 -10.13 1.16 -0.94
N LEU A 38 -10.81 1.12 -2.09
CA LEU A 38 -10.27 0.51 -3.29
C LEU A 38 -8.99 1.22 -3.76
N VAL A 39 -8.94 2.55 -3.66
CA VAL A 39 -7.73 3.31 -3.95
C VAL A 39 -6.61 2.95 -2.98
N MET A 40 -6.88 2.87 -1.68
CA MET A 40 -5.87 2.42 -0.69
C MET A 40 -5.38 0.99 -0.96
N LEU A 41 -6.27 0.08 -1.34
CA LEU A 41 -5.92 -1.28 -1.73
C LEU A 41 -5.02 -1.29 -2.97
N ALA A 42 -5.34 -0.49 -3.98
CA ALA A 42 -4.53 -0.37 -5.18
C ALA A 42 -3.11 0.14 -4.86
N PHE A 43 -2.97 1.08 -3.92
CA PHE A 43 -1.65 1.54 -3.46
C PHE A 43 -0.87 0.48 -2.69
N LEU A 44 -1.54 -0.30 -1.85
CA LEU A 44 -0.91 -1.42 -1.15
C LEU A 44 -0.43 -2.48 -2.14
N LEU A 45 -1.22 -2.76 -3.17
CA LEU A 45 -0.85 -3.70 -4.24
C LEU A 45 0.32 -3.15 -5.07
N ALA A 46 0.29 -1.87 -5.43
CA ALA A 46 1.38 -1.21 -6.14
C ALA A 46 2.69 -1.28 -5.34
N ALA A 47 2.63 -1.03 -4.02
CA ALA A 47 3.78 -1.18 -3.13
C ALA A 47 4.32 -2.63 -3.15
N ALA A 48 3.44 -3.63 -3.16
CA ALA A 48 3.85 -5.04 -3.21
C ALA A 48 4.54 -5.38 -4.54
N LEU A 49 4.00 -4.87 -5.66
CA LEU A 49 4.59 -5.04 -6.98
C LEU A 49 5.96 -4.36 -7.10
N VAL A 50 6.12 -3.17 -6.53
CA VAL A 50 7.43 -2.49 -6.45
C VAL A 50 8.44 -3.35 -5.68
N VAL A 51 8.03 -3.92 -4.55
CA VAL A 51 8.89 -4.82 -3.76
C VAL A 51 9.33 -6.04 -4.59
N VAL A 52 8.41 -6.69 -5.33
CA VAL A 52 8.77 -7.81 -6.21
C VAL A 52 9.72 -7.36 -7.33
N ALA A 53 9.43 -6.24 -7.98
CA ALA A 53 10.25 -5.71 -9.06
C ALA A 53 11.69 -5.40 -8.59
N VAL A 54 11.84 -4.79 -7.40
CA VAL A 54 13.15 -4.54 -6.81
C VAL A 54 13.85 -5.84 -6.41
N ALA A 55 13.14 -6.78 -5.77
CA ALA A 55 13.69 -8.08 -5.39
C ALA A 55 14.18 -8.89 -6.61
N CYS A 56 13.49 -8.79 -7.75
CA CYS A 56 13.80 -9.55 -8.96
C CYS A 56 14.70 -8.82 -9.97
N SER A 57 15.00 -7.54 -9.77
CA SER A 57 15.88 -6.76 -10.67
C SER A 57 17.36 -6.82 -10.31
N GLY A 58 17.72 -7.53 -9.24
CA GLY A 58 19.10 -7.62 -8.75
C GLY A 58 19.49 -6.53 -7.75
N PHE A 59 18.68 -5.48 -7.61
CA PHE A 59 18.88 -4.40 -6.62
C PHE A 59 18.35 -4.72 -5.21
N GLY A 60 17.76 -5.90 -5.01
CA GLY A 60 17.25 -6.36 -3.71
C GLY A 60 18.24 -6.18 -2.54
N PRO A 61 19.54 -6.55 -2.68
CA PRO A 61 20.55 -6.37 -1.64
C PRO A 61 20.83 -4.89 -1.31
N ASP A 62 20.87 -4.02 -2.33
CA ASP A 62 21.18 -2.59 -2.17
C ASP A 62 20.08 -1.85 -1.41
N PHE A 63 18.83 -2.22 -1.66
CA PHE A 63 17.67 -1.67 -0.98
C PHE A 63 17.27 -2.45 0.28
N GLN A 64 18.09 -3.43 0.69
CA GLN A 64 17.84 -4.30 1.85
C GLN A 64 16.42 -4.87 1.88
N VAL A 65 15.90 -5.22 0.70
CA VAL A 65 14.54 -5.75 0.57
C VAL A 65 14.52 -7.16 1.15
N GLY A 66 13.87 -7.34 2.29
CA GLY A 66 13.73 -8.63 2.98
C GLY A 66 12.78 -9.63 2.29
N VAL A 67 12.74 -9.63 0.95
CA VAL A 67 12.02 -10.54 0.06
C VAL A 67 12.99 -11.03 -1.00
N THR A 68 13.13 -12.35 -1.11
CA THR A 68 13.88 -12.98 -2.20
C THR A 68 13.02 -13.16 -3.44
N CYS A 69 13.62 -13.12 -4.64
CA CYS A 69 12.94 -13.45 -5.88
C CYS A 69 12.81 -14.97 -6.06
N ASP A 70 12.12 -15.62 -5.12
CA ASP A 70 11.83 -17.05 -5.16
C ASP A 70 10.43 -17.34 -4.56
N ARG A 71 10.02 -18.60 -4.58
CA ARG A 71 8.71 -19.03 -4.06
C ARG A 71 8.52 -18.65 -2.58
N SER A 72 9.56 -18.74 -1.76
CA SER A 72 9.50 -18.44 -0.33
C SER A 72 9.30 -16.95 -0.09
N GLY A 73 10.03 -16.09 -0.81
CA GLY A 73 9.88 -14.64 -0.74
C GLY A 73 8.50 -14.18 -1.19
N LEU A 74 7.96 -14.74 -2.27
CA LEU A 74 6.61 -14.46 -2.75
C LEU A 74 5.53 -14.86 -1.73
N VAL A 75 5.68 -16.02 -1.07
CA VAL A 75 4.75 -16.45 0.00
C VAL A 75 4.80 -15.50 1.19
N VAL A 76 5.98 -15.04 1.60
CA VAL A 76 6.13 -14.06 2.68
C VAL A 76 5.48 -12.72 2.31
N LEU A 77 5.69 -12.24 1.09
CA LEU A 77 5.07 -11.02 0.60
C LEU A 77 3.54 -11.14 0.51
N ALA A 78 3.03 -12.27 0.02
CA ALA A 78 1.59 -12.52 -0.06
C ALA A 78 0.94 -12.50 1.33
N LYS A 79 1.58 -13.11 2.34
CA LYS A 79 1.12 -13.03 3.73
C LYS A 79 1.11 -11.59 4.24
N ALA A 80 2.20 -10.84 4.04
CA ALA A 80 2.29 -9.43 4.44
C ALA A 80 1.22 -8.56 3.75
N PHE A 81 0.93 -8.82 2.47
CA PHE A 81 -0.12 -8.13 1.72
C PHE A 81 -1.51 -8.43 2.29
N ILE A 82 -1.84 -9.70 2.55
CA ILE A 82 -3.13 -10.09 3.12
C ILE A 82 -3.30 -9.48 4.52
N THR A 83 -2.26 -9.54 5.35
CA THR A 83 -2.28 -8.92 6.68
C THR A 83 -2.47 -7.40 6.58
N GLY A 84 -1.71 -6.72 5.72
CA GLY A 84 -1.85 -5.28 5.51
C GLY A 84 -3.23 -4.88 4.98
N LEU A 85 -3.81 -5.69 4.08
CA LEU A 85 -5.16 -5.50 3.56
C LEU A 85 -6.22 -5.64 4.65
N ALA A 86 -6.11 -6.68 5.48
CA ALA A 86 -7.00 -6.87 6.62
C ALA A 86 -6.90 -5.69 7.61
N THR A 87 -5.69 -5.23 7.90
CA THR A 87 -5.45 -4.06 8.76
C THR A 87 -6.05 -2.78 8.16
N ASN A 88 -5.83 -2.50 6.87
CA ASN A 88 -6.36 -1.31 6.21
C ASN A 88 -7.90 -1.26 6.24
N GLN A 89 -8.55 -2.41 6.00
CA GLN A 89 -10.00 -2.52 6.08
C GLN A 89 -10.53 -2.42 7.51
N ALA A 90 -9.81 -3.00 8.49
CA ALA A 90 -10.15 -2.89 9.90
C ALA A 90 -10.07 -1.44 10.40
N THR A 91 -9.05 -0.68 9.98
CA THR A 91 -8.94 0.75 10.31
C THR A 91 -10.16 1.53 9.86
N TYR A 92 -10.73 1.22 8.68
CA TYR A 92 -11.95 1.88 8.24
C TYR A 92 -13.13 1.57 9.17
N LEU A 93 -13.31 0.31 9.58
CA LEU A 93 -14.42 -0.07 10.47
C LEU A 93 -14.38 0.67 11.81
N VAL A 94 -13.19 1.00 12.29
CA VAL A 94 -12.98 1.72 13.56
C VAL A 94 -12.94 3.24 13.36
N SER A 95 -12.64 3.72 12.15
CA SER A 95 -12.60 5.14 11.87
C SER A 95 -14.00 5.77 11.96
N PRO A 96 -14.16 6.88 12.69
CA PRO A 96 -15.46 7.51 12.86
C PRO A 96 -16.01 7.98 11.50
N PRO A 97 -17.34 7.89 11.28
CA PRO A 97 -17.94 8.50 10.10
C PRO A 97 -17.69 10.01 10.13
N ILE A 98 -17.28 10.58 9.00
CA ILE A 98 -17.15 12.03 8.88
C ILE A 98 -18.55 12.63 8.99
N SER A 99 -18.88 13.18 10.16
CA SER A 99 -20.09 14.00 10.36
C SER A 99 -19.94 15.27 9.54
N LYS A 100 -20.74 15.42 8.49
CA LYS A 100 -20.91 16.70 7.81
C LYS A 100 -21.72 17.60 8.74
N GLY A 101 -21.04 18.54 9.40
CA GLY A 101 -21.67 19.72 9.99
C GLY A 101 -22.10 20.70 8.90
#